data_AF-A0A7X2DBF5-F1
#
_entry.id   AF-A0A7X2DBF5-F1
#
_cell.length_a   1.000
_cell.length_b   1.000
_cell.length_c   1.000
_cell.angle_alpha   90.00
_cell.angle_beta   90.00
_cell.angle_gamma   90.00
#
_symmetry.space_group_name_H-M   'P 1'
#
loop_
_entity.id
_entity.type
_entity.pdbx_description
1 polymer ?
#
loop_
_entity_poly.entity_id
_entity_poly.type
_entity_poly.pdbx_seq_one_letter_code
_entity_poly.pdbx_strand_id
1 'polypeptide(L)'
;MEHIWKKNQFVPYEMLTPGFEAVWTGKRVSEETELKKVGESKDEAGAVLQEGEFIDKESNIYYKWSLWSFTLDESAWDDKIRYINKMKQKLGPLDDDTRRIRAQIAGLVHCDSGFPVTADQLLDAIGHGKLPEDAFHSGCWHSMGTRGTQPRQQESMAVIEETLLSYLEGKPSEELISKYLFARGFIERTYEWFGPLDKFTDVQKLMLKRFLLPFDSYTGRGKNRDKLYERSYGEGGEGYKLDDEIAKAAWLPDIHAEWEDYKKNMDSLEDEARKKLYRIAYTMRFGLPDTCDCHHATFRKMERWLYGIGTGEPEIPTRIKGSERKRLRQLIFGYALALDKWLLGIPMQFLLLDLGHIDLGFDSKNEILRVYAYLGEERTSVKEWLAACLWHNACYNTTGGWEFGILNKRHRESYEETTAKGVKVDVWITRNTPSNND
;
A
#
# COMPACT_ATOMS: atom_id res chain seq x y z
N MET A 1 23.10 33.77 -17.40
CA MET A 1 21.80 33.11 -17.66
C MET A 1 21.45 32.33 -16.41
N GLU A 2 20.42 32.75 -15.69
CA GLU A 2 19.99 32.12 -14.45
C GLU A 2 19.46 30.71 -14.74
N HIS A 3 20.08 29.70 -14.15
CA HIS A 3 19.71 28.30 -14.35
C HIS A 3 18.55 27.96 -13.41
N ILE A 4 17.31 28.14 -13.83
CA ILE A 4 16.15 27.68 -13.07
C ILE A 4 16.04 26.16 -13.26
N TRP A 5 16.27 25.40 -12.20
CA TRP A 5 16.08 23.95 -12.22
C TRP A 5 14.61 23.58 -12.40
N LYS A 6 14.34 22.60 -13.28
CA LYS A 6 12.98 22.17 -13.57
C LYS A 6 12.41 21.38 -12.40
N LYS A 7 11.15 21.66 -12.04
CA LYS A 7 10.40 20.90 -11.04
C LYS A 7 10.44 19.40 -11.35
N ASN A 8 10.62 18.58 -10.31
CA ASN A 8 10.69 17.10 -10.36
C ASN A 8 11.92 16.53 -11.10
N GLN A 9 12.90 17.35 -11.46
CA GLN A 9 14.21 16.88 -11.88
C GLN A 9 15.04 16.50 -10.65
N PHE A 10 15.79 15.40 -10.71
CA PHE A 10 16.67 15.05 -9.62
C PHE A 10 17.75 16.11 -9.38
N VAL A 11 18.11 16.28 -8.11
CA VAL A 11 19.28 17.11 -7.77
C VAL A 11 20.58 16.39 -8.17
N PRO A 12 21.68 17.13 -8.41
CA PRO A 12 23.00 16.54 -8.60
C PRO A 12 23.39 15.62 -7.44
N TYR A 13 24.05 14.51 -7.77
CA TYR A 13 24.31 13.44 -6.81
C TYR A 13 25.31 13.85 -5.72
N GLU A 14 26.16 14.82 -6.02
CA GLU A 14 27.14 15.41 -5.12
C GLU A 14 26.49 16.16 -3.95
N MET A 15 25.20 16.52 -4.09
CA MET A 15 24.42 17.12 -3.01
C MET A 15 23.81 16.10 -2.06
N LEU A 16 23.94 14.80 -2.36
CA LEU A 16 23.24 13.74 -1.64
C LEU A 16 24.21 12.77 -0.96
N THR A 17 23.89 12.44 0.29
CA THR A 17 24.48 11.28 0.96
C THR A 17 23.80 9.98 0.48
N PRO A 18 24.54 8.86 0.32
CA PRO A 18 23.95 7.55 0.05
C PRO A 18 22.78 7.22 0.97
N GLY A 19 21.66 6.77 0.42
CA GLY A 19 20.45 6.50 1.19
C GLY A 19 19.41 7.63 1.16
N PHE A 20 19.71 8.75 0.51
CA PHE A 20 18.76 9.82 0.24
C PHE A 20 18.54 10.03 -1.25
N GLU A 21 17.41 10.62 -1.56
CA GLU A 21 17.10 11.15 -2.88
C GLU A 21 16.47 12.54 -2.75
N ALA A 22 16.58 13.36 -3.79
CA ALA A 22 15.91 14.65 -3.83
C ALA A 22 15.60 15.11 -5.25
N VAL A 23 14.54 15.92 -5.37
CA VAL A 23 14.17 16.61 -6.60
C VAL A 23 14.05 18.10 -6.38
N TRP A 24 14.31 18.87 -7.43
CA TRP A 24 14.04 20.31 -7.44
C TRP A 24 12.54 20.58 -7.36
N THR A 25 12.15 21.55 -6.54
CA THR A 25 10.74 21.98 -6.46
C THR A 25 10.36 22.97 -7.56
N GLY A 26 11.36 23.56 -8.22
CA GLY A 26 11.21 24.67 -9.17
C GLY A 26 10.96 26.03 -8.50
N LYS A 27 11.09 26.11 -7.17
CA LYS A 27 10.93 27.35 -6.38
C LYS A 27 12.29 27.85 -5.88
N ARG A 28 12.37 29.15 -5.59
CA ARG A 28 13.50 29.78 -4.88
C ARG A 28 13.01 30.41 -3.58
N VAL A 29 13.92 30.51 -2.60
CA VAL A 29 13.61 31.17 -1.34
C VAL A 29 13.37 32.67 -1.57
N SER A 30 12.32 33.20 -0.95
CA SER A 30 12.02 34.62 -0.79
C SER A 30 11.84 34.93 0.70
N GLU A 31 11.73 36.22 1.05
CA GLU A 31 11.56 36.65 2.46
C GLU A 31 10.33 36.03 3.14
N GLU A 32 9.31 35.61 2.38
CA GLU A 32 8.07 35.00 2.88
C GLU A 32 8.04 33.46 2.73
N THR A 33 9.14 32.84 2.27
CA THR A 33 9.13 31.39 2.05
C THR A 33 9.26 30.62 3.36
N GLU A 34 8.18 30.00 3.79
CA GLU A 34 8.20 28.98 4.83
C GLU A 34 8.53 27.62 4.21
N LEU A 35 9.66 27.03 4.63
CA LEU A 35 10.06 25.70 4.18
C LEU A 35 9.34 24.63 4.99
N LYS A 36 8.88 23.60 4.29
CA LYS A 36 8.39 22.38 4.91
C LYS A 36 9.54 21.67 5.66
N LYS A 37 9.50 21.66 6.99
CA LYS A 37 10.56 21.04 7.80
C LYS A 37 10.40 19.52 7.87
N VAL A 38 11.53 18.88 8.14
CA VAL A 38 11.58 17.46 8.45
C VAL A 38 10.66 17.12 9.62
N GLY A 39 9.79 16.15 9.41
CA GLY A 39 8.86 15.67 10.43
C GLY A 39 7.58 16.50 10.60
N GLU A 40 7.38 17.54 9.80
CA GLU A 40 6.10 18.28 9.80
C GLU A 40 5.01 17.55 9.02
N SER A 41 5.39 16.67 8.10
CA SER A 41 4.42 15.91 7.30
C SER A 41 4.06 14.59 7.88
N LYS A 42 2.85 14.15 7.56
CA LYS A 42 2.30 12.86 7.94
C LYS A 42 1.81 12.14 6.69
N ASP A 43 2.00 10.82 6.61
CA ASP A 43 1.31 10.03 5.59
C ASP A 43 -0.20 9.96 5.88
N GLU A 44 -0.93 9.30 4.99
CA GLU A 44 -2.37 9.05 5.15
C GLU A 44 -2.68 8.25 6.43
N ALA A 45 -1.70 7.54 7.00
CA ALA A 45 -1.82 6.81 8.27
C ALA A 45 -1.38 7.62 9.50
N GLY A 46 -1.04 8.90 9.33
CA GLY A 46 -0.60 9.78 10.40
C GLY A 46 0.86 9.61 10.84
N ALA A 47 1.63 8.75 10.17
CA ALA A 47 3.03 8.52 10.49
C ALA A 47 3.88 9.70 10.04
N VAL A 48 4.77 10.16 10.93
CA VAL A 48 5.63 11.33 10.67
C VAL A 48 6.64 11.01 9.57
N LEU A 49 6.55 11.79 8.50
CA LEU A 49 7.36 11.66 7.31
C LEU A 49 8.72 12.30 7.51
N GLN A 50 9.76 11.51 7.31
CA GLN A 50 11.15 11.97 7.35
C GLN A 50 11.55 12.47 5.96
N GLU A 51 10.99 13.61 5.60
CA GLU A 51 11.13 14.32 4.33
C GLU A 51 11.06 15.83 4.58
N GLY A 52 11.66 16.65 3.72
CA GLY A 52 11.60 18.10 3.90
C GLY A 52 12.12 18.90 2.71
N GLU A 53 11.87 20.20 2.75
CA GLU A 53 12.43 21.17 1.82
C GLU A 53 13.73 21.75 2.37
N PHE A 54 14.70 21.90 1.48
CA PHE A 54 16.04 22.39 1.76
C PHE A 54 16.45 23.40 0.70
N ILE A 55 17.45 24.23 1.01
CA ILE A 55 17.94 25.29 0.12
C ILE A 55 19.38 24.96 -0.30
N ASP A 56 19.69 25.15 -1.58
CA ASP A 56 21.06 25.08 -2.09
C ASP A 56 21.82 26.42 -1.90
N LYS A 57 23.04 26.52 -2.45
CA LYS A 57 23.85 27.75 -2.36
C LYS A 57 23.32 28.91 -3.22
N GLU A 58 22.45 28.63 -4.18
CA GLU A 58 21.87 29.59 -5.13
C GLU A 58 20.43 29.96 -4.76
N SER A 59 20.00 29.63 -3.54
CA SER A 59 18.65 29.85 -3.04
C SER A 59 17.56 29.05 -3.75
N ASN A 60 17.89 27.97 -4.47
CA ASN A 60 16.93 27.04 -5.04
C ASN A 60 16.44 26.06 -3.97
N ILE A 61 15.15 25.75 -4.00
CA ILE A 61 14.52 24.83 -3.06
C ILE A 61 14.47 23.44 -3.67
N TYR A 62 14.96 22.44 -2.94
CA TYR A 62 14.84 21.03 -3.28
C TYR A 62 14.13 20.26 -2.17
N TYR A 63 13.40 19.23 -2.58
CA TYR A 63 12.70 18.32 -1.70
C TYR A 63 13.51 17.06 -1.51
N LYS A 64 13.93 16.76 -0.28
CA LYS A 64 14.78 15.62 0.06
C LYS A 64 14.02 14.63 0.93
N TRP A 65 14.24 13.34 0.68
CA TRP A 65 13.69 12.26 1.48
C TRP A 65 14.64 11.08 1.64
N SER A 66 14.36 10.26 2.65
CA SER A 66 15.07 9.01 2.87
C SER A 66 14.56 7.90 1.97
N LEU A 67 15.50 7.17 1.37
CA LEU A 67 15.24 5.95 0.62
C LEU A 67 15.15 4.71 1.53
N TRP A 68 15.34 4.90 2.84
CA TRP A 68 15.17 3.91 3.90
C TRP A 68 14.01 4.37 4.79
N SER A 69 12.97 3.54 4.93
CA SER A 69 11.67 3.89 5.53
C SER A 69 11.78 4.73 6.82
N PHE A 70 11.18 5.93 6.81
CA PHE A 70 11.00 6.84 7.95
C PHE A 70 12.22 7.14 8.83
N THR A 71 13.43 7.19 8.26
CA THR A 71 14.59 7.71 9.00
C THR A 71 15.46 8.61 8.12
N LEU A 72 15.46 9.91 8.42
CA LEU A 72 16.46 10.86 7.92
C LEU A 72 17.74 10.86 8.76
N ASP A 73 17.72 10.19 9.91
CA ASP A 73 18.87 10.11 10.80
C ASP A 73 19.78 8.93 10.39
N GLU A 74 20.91 9.27 9.77
CA GLU A 74 21.94 8.29 9.36
C GLU A 74 22.52 7.52 10.57
N SER A 75 22.42 8.05 11.79
CA SER A 75 22.89 7.37 12.99
C SER A 75 22.01 6.17 13.36
N ALA A 76 20.72 6.20 12.98
CA ALA A 76 19.77 5.12 13.21
C ALA A 76 19.88 3.97 12.18
N TRP A 77 20.71 4.11 11.14
CA TRP A 77 20.89 3.07 10.13
C TRP A 77 21.68 1.89 10.69
N ASP A 78 21.16 0.69 10.49
CA ASP A 78 21.83 -0.56 10.88
C ASP A 78 22.98 -0.93 9.92
N ASP A 79 23.72 -1.98 10.26
CA ASP A 79 24.85 -2.44 9.45
C ASP A 79 24.45 -2.89 8.04
N LYS A 80 23.20 -3.33 7.86
CA LYS A 80 22.68 -3.81 6.57
C LYS A 80 22.45 -2.64 5.63
N ILE A 81 21.79 -1.59 6.10
CA ILE A 81 21.63 -0.32 5.38
C ILE A 81 23.00 0.27 5.06
N ARG A 82 23.91 0.32 6.04
CA ARG A 82 25.28 0.83 5.85
C ARG A 82 26.03 0.04 4.78
N TYR A 83 25.91 -1.29 4.76
CA TYR A 83 26.52 -2.14 3.73
C TYR A 83 25.97 -1.82 2.34
N ILE A 84 24.64 -1.76 2.18
CA ILE A 84 24.03 -1.46 0.87
C ILE A 84 24.38 -0.03 0.41
N ASN A 85 24.45 0.94 1.33
CA ASN A 85 24.92 2.29 1.01
C ASN A 85 26.39 2.30 0.55
N LYS A 86 27.26 1.45 1.12
CA LYS A 86 28.65 1.27 0.64
C LYS A 86 28.69 0.66 -0.76
N MET A 87 27.77 -0.26 -1.11
CA MET A 87 27.65 -0.75 -2.49
C MET A 87 27.37 0.43 -3.45
N LYS A 88 26.39 1.29 -3.12
CA LYS A 88 26.09 2.49 -3.91
C LYS A 88 27.28 3.45 -4.01
N GLN A 89 28.04 3.67 -2.94
CA GLN A 89 29.22 4.53 -3.00
C GLN A 89 30.25 4.05 -4.03
N LYS A 90 30.46 2.73 -4.15
CA LYS A 90 31.40 2.14 -5.12
C LYS A 90 30.96 2.31 -6.58
N LEU A 91 29.65 2.47 -6.82
CA LEU A 91 29.12 2.71 -8.17
C LEU A 91 29.39 4.14 -8.66
N GLY A 92 29.59 5.10 -7.75
CA GLY A 92 29.68 6.52 -8.10
C GLY A 92 28.32 7.15 -8.40
N PRO A 93 28.29 8.26 -9.17
CA PRO A 93 27.05 8.88 -9.64
C PRO A 93 26.22 7.92 -10.50
N LEU A 94 24.90 7.93 -10.28
CA LEU A 94 23.94 7.09 -11.01
C LEU A 94 23.14 7.93 -11.99
N ASP A 95 22.75 7.34 -13.12
CA ASP A 95 21.81 7.96 -14.05
C ASP A 95 20.39 8.07 -13.47
N ASP A 96 19.58 8.93 -14.07
CA ASP A 96 18.22 9.22 -13.61
C ASP A 96 17.28 8.01 -13.68
N ASP A 97 17.46 7.11 -14.66
CA ASP A 97 16.60 5.92 -14.79
C ASP A 97 16.85 4.96 -13.61
N THR A 98 18.11 4.72 -13.26
CA THR A 98 18.53 3.94 -12.10
C THR A 98 18.03 4.56 -10.79
N ARG A 99 18.12 5.90 -10.66
CA ARG A 99 17.62 6.63 -9.48
C ARG A 99 16.11 6.51 -9.34
N ARG A 100 15.34 6.57 -10.44
CA ARG A 100 13.89 6.34 -10.41
C ARG A 100 13.55 4.93 -9.94
N ILE A 101 14.27 3.91 -10.42
CA ILE A 101 14.06 2.53 -9.96
C ILE A 101 14.29 2.44 -8.45
N ARG A 102 15.41 3.01 -7.95
CA ARG A 102 15.70 3.01 -6.51
C ARG A 102 14.64 3.75 -5.68
N ALA A 103 14.12 4.87 -6.19
CA ALA A 103 13.04 5.62 -5.55
C ALA A 103 11.75 4.80 -5.49
N GLN A 104 11.38 4.10 -6.57
CA GLN A 104 10.23 3.18 -6.57
C GLN A 104 10.42 2.01 -5.60
N ILE A 105 11.64 1.46 -5.49
CA ILE A 105 11.93 0.44 -4.48
C ILE A 105 11.74 1.00 -3.05
N ALA A 106 12.13 2.25 -2.78
CA ALA A 106 11.91 2.89 -1.48
C ALA A 106 10.42 3.06 -1.17
N GLY A 107 9.65 3.44 -2.20
CA GLY A 107 8.22 3.63 -2.11
C GLY A 107 7.40 2.35 -2.15
N LEU A 108 8.04 1.18 -2.30
CA LEU A 108 7.34 -0.10 -2.30
C LEU A 108 6.70 -0.32 -0.94
N VAL A 109 5.38 -0.55 -0.91
CA VAL A 109 4.65 -0.88 0.32
C VAL A 109 4.02 -2.26 0.19
N HIS A 110 4.34 -3.15 1.11
CA HIS A 110 3.86 -4.54 1.10
C HIS A 110 2.37 -4.66 1.42
N CYS A 111 1.78 -3.62 2.00
CA CYS A 111 0.37 -3.58 2.35
C CYS A 111 -0.54 -3.25 1.18
N ASP A 112 -0.09 -3.39 -0.06
CA ASP A 112 -0.86 -3.20 -1.28
C ASP A 112 -1.42 -4.54 -1.81
N SER A 113 -2.69 -4.56 -2.23
CA SER A 113 -3.26 -5.74 -2.91
C SER A 113 -2.59 -6.00 -4.27
N GLY A 114 -1.93 -4.99 -4.83
CA GLY A 114 -1.15 -5.04 -6.06
C GLY A 114 0.29 -5.58 -5.91
N PHE A 115 0.75 -5.89 -4.69
CA PHE A 115 2.15 -6.24 -4.39
C PHE A 115 2.87 -7.16 -5.38
N PRO A 116 2.32 -8.30 -5.87
CA PRO A 116 3.05 -9.10 -6.85
C PRO A 116 3.27 -8.36 -8.18
N VAL A 117 2.32 -7.52 -8.63
CA VAL A 117 2.43 -6.77 -9.88
C VAL A 117 3.47 -5.66 -9.78
N THR A 118 3.48 -4.92 -8.67
CA THR A 118 4.46 -3.84 -8.44
C THR A 118 5.86 -4.41 -8.20
N ALA A 119 5.98 -5.53 -7.49
CA ALA A 119 7.26 -6.25 -7.34
C ALA A 119 7.78 -6.75 -8.70
N ASP A 120 6.94 -7.35 -9.53
CA ASP A 120 7.33 -7.82 -10.87
C ASP A 120 7.78 -6.66 -11.78
N GLN A 121 7.08 -5.53 -11.77
CA GLN A 121 7.50 -4.35 -12.53
C GLN A 121 8.85 -3.80 -12.05
N LEU A 122 9.11 -3.82 -10.74
CA LEU A 122 10.41 -3.42 -10.19
C LEU A 122 11.50 -4.38 -10.63
N LEU A 123 11.27 -5.69 -10.59
CA LEU A 123 12.23 -6.69 -11.06
C LEU A 123 12.53 -6.53 -12.55
N ASP A 124 11.49 -6.32 -13.37
CA ASP A 124 11.63 -6.06 -14.80
C ASP A 124 12.45 -4.79 -15.07
N ALA A 125 12.17 -3.72 -14.32
CA ALA A 125 12.91 -2.47 -14.42
C ALA A 125 14.37 -2.60 -13.99
N ILE A 126 14.67 -3.41 -12.97
CA ILE A 126 16.05 -3.74 -12.59
C ILE A 126 16.73 -4.55 -13.71
N GLY A 127 16.01 -5.52 -14.27
CA GLY A 127 16.49 -6.37 -15.36
C GLY A 127 16.89 -5.59 -16.61
N HIS A 128 16.09 -4.60 -16.99
CA HIS A 128 16.26 -3.81 -18.21
C HIS A 128 16.90 -2.43 -17.98
N GLY A 129 17.06 -2.00 -16.73
CA GLY A 129 17.65 -0.71 -16.35
C GLY A 129 16.71 0.50 -16.48
N LYS A 130 15.40 0.29 -16.71
CA LYS A 130 14.45 1.39 -16.89
C LYS A 130 13.03 1.02 -16.47
N LEU A 131 12.32 1.95 -15.84
CA LEU A 131 10.88 1.82 -15.56
C LEU A 131 10.06 2.02 -16.85
N PRO A 132 8.90 1.36 -16.98
CA PRO A 132 7.97 1.70 -18.05
C PRO A 132 7.48 3.15 -17.90
N GLU A 133 7.12 3.77 -19.01
CA GLU A 133 6.64 5.16 -19.05
C GLU A 133 5.43 5.36 -18.12
N ASP A 134 4.49 4.42 -18.16
CA ASP A 134 3.35 4.36 -17.25
C ASP A 134 3.57 3.35 -16.11
N ALA A 135 4.53 3.65 -15.23
CA ALA A 135 4.82 2.84 -14.06
C ALA A 135 3.67 2.85 -13.05
N PHE A 136 3.46 1.71 -12.39
CA PHE A 136 2.59 1.62 -11.22
C PHE A 136 3.16 2.45 -10.09
N HIS A 137 2.28 3.06 -9.30
CA HIS A 137 2.64 3.64 -8.04
C HIS A 137 3.06 2.51 -7.09
N SER A 138 4.27 2.54 -6.52
CA SER A 138 4.80 1.41 -5.75
C SER A 138 4.20 1.28 -4.33
N GLY A 139 3.34 2.21 -3.91
CA GLY A 139 2.74 2.20 -2.57
C GLY A 139 2.38 3.62 -2.12
N CYS A 140 2.01 3.87 -0.88
CA CYS A 140 1.58 5.21 -0.42
C CYS A 140 2.73 6.22 -0.19
N TRP A 141 3.99 5.81 -0.37
CA TRP A 141 5.16 6.57 0.06
C TRP A 141 6.10 6.90 -1.10
N HIS A 142 6.41 8.19 -1.32
CA HIS A 142 7.41 8.69 -2.29
C HIS A 142 7.46 8.02 -3.67
N SER A 143 6.33 7.51 -4.14
CA SER A 143 6.32 6.80 -5.40
C SER A 143 6.36 7.81 -6.56
N MET A 144 7.13 7.44 -7.58
CA MET A 144 7.30 8.21 -8.80
C MET A 144 6.41 7.67 -9.94
N GLY A 145 5.44 6.80 -9.61
CA GLY A 145 4.57 6.13 -10.56
C GLY A 145 3.39 7.02 -10.97
N THR A 146 2.86 6.77 -12.16
CA THR A 146 1.77 7.57 -12.75
C THR A 146 0.43 6.84 -12.72
N ARG A 147 0.43 5.51 -12.59
CA ARG A 147 -0.78 4.68 -12.47
C ARG A 147 -1.07 4.35 -11.01
N GLY A 148 -2.33 4.17 -10.64
CA GLY A 148 -2.70 3.67 -9.30
C GLY A 148 -2.02 2.35 -8.97
N THR A 149 -1.93 2.02 -7.68
CA THR A 149 -1.21 0.85 -7.15
C THR A 149 -1.69 -0.51 -7.69
N GLN A 150 -2.93 -0.58 -8.17
CA GLN A 150 -3.55 -1.81 -8.66
C GLN A 150 -4.02 -1.67 -10.11
N PRO A 151 -3.79 -2.69 -10.96
CA PRO A 151 -4.37 -2.73 -12.29
C PRO A 151 -5.88 -2.60 -12.24
N ARG A 152 -6.44 -1.72 -13.09
CA ARG A 152 -7.90 -1.61 -13.29
C ARG A 152 -8.68 -1.23 -12.01
N GLN A 153 -8.03 -0.57 -11.05
CA GLN A 153 -8.66 -0.17 -9.78
C GLN A 153 -9.88 0.73 -10.01
N GLN A 154 -9.71 1.80 -10.78
CA GLN A 154 -10.79 2.76 -11.06
C GLN A 154 -11.97 2.10 -11.78
N GLU A 155 -11.68 1.19 -12.72
CA GLU A 155 -12.70 0.42 -13.43
C GLU A 155 -13.44 -0.52 -12.47
N SER A 156 -12.73 -1.17 -11.55
CA SER A 156 -13.34 -2.02 -10.51
C SER A 156 -14.25 -1.20 -9.59
N MET A 157 -13.82 0.00 -9.19
CA MET A 157 -14.63 0.93 -8.40
C MET A 157 -15.87 1.40 -9.16
N ALA A 158 -15.75 1.68 -10.47
CA ALA A 158 -16.88 2.05 -11.32
C ALA A 158 -17.91 0.91 -11.45
N VAL A 159 -17.45 -0.34 -11.57
CA VAL A 159 -18.36 -1.51 -11.60
C VAL A 159 -19.05 -1.70 -10.24
N ILE A 160 -18.34 -1.52 -9.13
CA ILE A 160 -18.95 -1.55 -7.79
C ILE A 160 -20.04 -0.48 -7.70
N GLU A 161 -19.73 0.75 -8.07
CA GLU A 161 -20.71 1.85 -8.06
C GLU A 161 -21.94 1.55 -8.92
N GLU A 162 -21.74 1.15 -10.18
CA GLU A 162 -22.83 0.86 -11.11
C GLU A 162 -23.70 -0.29 -10.60
N THR A 163 -23.09 -1.30 -9.97
CA THR A 163 -23.82 -2.42 -9.36
C THR A 163 -24.78 -1.93 -8.28
N LEU A 164 -24.29 -1.07 -7.38
CA LEU A 164 -25.04 -0.56 -6.24
C LEU A 164 -26.13 0.44 -6.68
N LEU A 165 -25.83 1.30 -7.65
CA LEU A 165 -26.82 2.22 -8.22
C LEU A 165 -27.92 1.48 -8.98
N SER A 166 -27.55 0.49 -9.81
CA SER A 166 -28.53 -0.31 -10.55
C SER A 166 -29.45 -1.10 -9.62
N TYR A 167 -28.92 -1.61 -8.49
CA TYR A 167 -29.73 -2.23 -7.46
C TYR A 167 -30.76 -1.24 -6.89
N LEU A 168 -30.34 -0.02 -6.55
CA LEU A 168 -31.23 1.03 -6.04
C LEU A 168 -32.29 1.48 -7.06
N GLU A 169 -32.01 1.32 -8.35
CA GLU A 169 -32.95 1.57 -9.46
C GLU A 169 -33.90 0.37 -9.71
N GLY A 170 -33.71 -0.75 -9.02
CA GLY A 170 -34.51 -1.96 -9.18
C GLY A 170 -34.20 -2.75 -10.45
N LYS A 171 -33.02 -2.54 -11.06
CA LYS A 171 -32.59 -3.28 -12.23
C LYS A 171 -32.20 -4.71 -11.87
N PRO A 172 -32.43 -5.69 -12.76
CA PRO A 172 -32.01 -7.07 -12.53
C PRO A 172 -30.49 -7.25 -12.62
N SER A 173 -29.94 -8.17 -11.83
CA SER A 173 -28.50 -8.46 -11.79
C SER A 173 -27.95 -9.01 -13.11
N GLU A 174 -28.80 -9.67 -13.90
CA GLU A 174 -28.50 -10.35 -15.15
C GLU A 174 -27.95 -9.38 -16.22
N GLU A 175 -28.48 -8.16 -16.27
CA GLU A 175 -27.99 -7.11 -17.17
C GLU A 175 -26.54 -6.75 -16.85
N LEU A 176 -26.23 -6.57 -15.56
CA LEU A 176 -24.88 -6.26 -15.09
C LEU A 176 -23.93 -7.44 -15.28
N ILE A 177 -24.37 -8.67 -15.00
CA ILE A 177 -23.56 -9.88 -15.18
C ILE A 177 -23.19 -10.06 -16.66
N SER A 178 -24.14 -9.79 -17.58
CA SER A 178 -23.88 -9.82 -19.02
C SER A 178 -22.86 -8.75 -19.44
N LYS A 179 -22.91 -7.57 -18.81
CA LYS A 179 -21.97 -6.46 -19.09
C LYS A 179 -20.58 -6.69 -18.46
N TYR A 180 -20.53 -7.27 -17.27
CA TYR A 180 -19.34 -7.39 -16.45
C TYR A 180 -19.11 -8.82 -15.97
N LEU A 181 -18.90 -9.75 -16.92
CA LEU A 181 -18.71 -11.17 -16.61
C LEU A 181 -17.59 -11.42 -15.58
N PHE A 182 -16.51 -10.62 -15.62
CA PHE A 182 -15.41 -10.71 -14.66
C PHE A 182 -15.79 -10.35 -13.22
N ALA A 183 -16.89 -9.62 -13.02
CA ALA A 183 -17.41 -9.19 -11.73
C ALA A 183 -18.63 -10.01 -11.28
N ARG A 184 -19.02 -11.05 -12.03
CA ARG A 184 -20.21 -11.88 -11.77
C ARG A 184 -20.37 -12.27 -10.30
N GLY A 185 -19.33 -12.84 -9.70
CA GLY A 185 -19.40 -13.30 -8.31
C GLY A 185 -19.61 -12.16 -7.29
N PHE A 186 -19.12 -10.95 -7.57
CA PHE A 186 -19.41 -9.78 -6.71
C PHE A 186 -20.86 -9.32 -6.86
N ILE A 187 -21.36 -9.25 -8.11
CA ILE A 187 -22.72 -8.83 -8.42
C ILE A 187 -23.74 -9.78 -7.79
N GLU A 188 -23.58 -11.09 -8.03
CA GLU A 188 -24.47 -12.13 -7.47
C GLU A 188 -24.55 -12.04 -5.95
N ARG A 189 -23.40 -11.98 -5.26
CA ARG A 189 -23.37 -11.86 -3.79
C ARG A 189 -24.00 -10.57 -3.29
N THR A 190 -23.78 -9.45 -3.96
CA THR A 190 -24.34 -8.16 -3.54
C THR A 190 -25.87 -8.16 -3.62
N TYR A 191 -26.43 -8.65 -4.73
CA TYR A 191 -27.89 -8.78 -4.88
C TYR A 191 -28.47 -9.81 -3.91
N GLU A 192 -27.78 -10.92 -3.67
CA GLU A 192 -28.18 -11.91 -2.65
C GLU A 192 -28.22 -11.29 -1.25
N TRP A 193 -27.18 -10.56 -0.85
CA TRP A 193 -27.11 -9.92 0.47
C TRP A 193 -28.16 -8.84 0.66
N PHE A 194 -28.46 -8.07 -0.38
CA PHE A 194 -29.42 -6.98 -0.30
C PHE A 194 -30.87 -7.47 -0.40
N GLY A 195 -31.10 -8.61 -1.06
CA GLY A 195 -32.41 -9.18 -1.26
C GLY A 195 -33.30 -8.33 -2.19
N PRO A 196 -34.62 -8.51 -2.14
CA PRO A 196 -35.56 -7.70 -2.92
C PRO A 196 -35.57 -6.22 -2.49
N LEU A 197 -35.55 -5.29 -3.46
CA LEU A 197 -35.49 -3.85 -3.20
C LEU A 197 -36.65 -3.32 -2.34
N ASP A 198 -37.84 -3.92 -2.45
CA ASP A 198 -39.02 -3.58 -1.63
C ASP A 198 -38.84 -3.92 -0.15
N LYS A 199 -37.92 -4.83 0.16
CA LYS A 199 -37.52 -5.18 1.54
C LYS A 199 -36.28 -4.43 2.02
N PHE A 200 -35.63 -3.67 1.13
CA PHE A 200 -34.46 -2.88 1.47
C PHE A 200 -34.88 -1.59 2.19
N THR A 201 -34.62 -1.55 3.49
CA THR A 201 -35.09 -0.50 4.40
C THR A 201 -34.49 0.87 4.11
N ASP A 202 -35.14 1.92 4.59
CA ASP A 202 -34.64 3.29 4.38
C ASP A 202 -33.31 3.55 5.10
N VAL A 203 -33.07 2.90 6.25
CA VAL A 203 -31.76 2.92 6.92
C VAL A 203 -30.68 2.31 6.02
N GLN A 204 -30.94 1.15 5.41
CA GLN A 204 -29.99 0.51 4.50
C GLN A 204 -29.72 1.38 3.26
N LYS A 205 -30.74 2.07 2.72
CA LYS A 205 -30.56 3.06 1.64
C LYS A 205 -29.68 4.22 2.07
N LEU A 206 -29.86 4.76 3.28
CA LEU A 206 -29.02 5.83 3.81
C LEU A 206 -27.56 5.38 3.99
N MET A 207 -27.34 4.19 4.54
CA MET A 207 -26.00 3.61 4.65
C MET A 207 -25.35 3.39 3.29
N LEU A 208 -26.10 2.90 2.30
CA LEU A 208 -25.59 2.71 0.95
C LEU A 208 -25.23 4.04 0.28
N LYS A 209 -26.04 5.08 0.47
CA LYS A 209 -25.70 6.46 0.03
C LYS A 209 -24.42 6.96 0.70
N ARG A 210 -24.28 6.73 2.01
CA ARG A 210 -23.07 7.09 2.77
C ARG A 210 -21.82 6.39 2.24
N PHE A 211 -21.95 5.11 1.87
CA PHE A 211 -20.90 4.31 1.25
C PHE A 211 -20.53 4.81 -0.15
N LEU A 212 -21.52 5.22 -0.95
CA LEU A 212 -21.32 5.68 -2.33
C LEU A 212 -20.74 7.10 -2.43
N LEU A 213 -20.88 7.92 -1.39
CA LEU A 213 -20.47 9.33 -1.40
C LEU A 213 -19.03 9.60 -1.93
N PRO A 214 -17.99 8.83 -1.53
CA PRO A 214 -16.62 9.06 -2.02
C PRO A 214 -16.31 8.47 -3.40
N PHE A 215 -17.25 7.81 -4.09
CA PHE A 215 -16.95 7.07 -5.33
C PHE A 215 -16.51 7.94 -6.50
N ASP A 216 -16.87 9.23 -6.53
CA ASP A 216 -16.31 10.15 -7.52
C ASP A 216 -14.79 10.28 -7.40
N SER A 217 -14.25 10.15 -6.18
CA SER A 217 -12.79 10.10 -5.98
C SER A 217 -12.22 8.74 -6.39
N TYR A 218 -12.87 7.63 -6.04
CA TYR A 218 -12.35 6.28 -6.32
C TYR A 218 -12.37 5.91 -7.81
N THR A 219 -13.33 6.44 -8.55
CA THR A 219 -13.50 6.22 -9.99
C THR A 219 -12.65 7.18 -10.82
N GLY A 220 -11.97 8.15 -10.19
CA GLY A 220 -11.15 9.14 -10.87
C GLY A 220 -11.93 10.23 -11.62
N ARG A 221 -13.26 10.30 -11.46
CA ARG A 221 -14.11 11.35 -12.08
C ARG A 221 -13.96 12.72 -11.39
N GLY A 222 -13.64 12.70 -10.11
CA GLY A 222 -13.50 13.87 -9.27
C GLY A 222 -12.22 14.67 -9.51
N LYS A 223 -12.34 15.94 -9.93
CA LYS A 223 -11.18 16.79 -10.25
C LYS A 223 -10.54 17.50 -9.04
N ASN A 224 -11.24 17.60 -7.91
CA ASN A 224 -10.76 18.30 -6.72
C ASN A 224 -10.83 17.37 -5.50
N ARG A 225 -9.70 16.74 -5.17
CA ARG A 225 -9.61 15.76 -4.07
C ARG A 225 -9.97 16.38 -2.72
N ASP A 226 -9.49 17.59 -2.43
CA ASP A 226 -9.72 18.25 -1.13
C ASP A 226 -11.22 18.53 -0.90
N LYS A 227 -11.90 19.07 -1.92
CA LYS A 227 -13.35 19.30 -1.84
C LYS A 227 -14.14 18.00 -1.70
N LEU A 228 -13.72 16.93 -2.37
CA LEU A 228 -14.37 15.61 -2.23
C LEU A 228 -14.13 15.03 -0.85
N TYR A 229 -12.94 15.21 -0.30
CA TYR A 229 -12.59 14.82 1.05
C TYR A 229 -13.43 15.58 2.09
N GLU A 230 -13.47 16.91 2.01
CA GLU A 230 -14.30 17.77 2.88
C GLU A 230 -15.79 17.39 2.79
N ARG A 231 -16.31 17.17 1.58
CA ARG A 231 -17.70 16.74 1.37
C ARG A 231 -17.99 15.38 2.01
N SER A 232 -17.07 14.43 1.88
CA SER A 232 -17.27 13.03 2.29
C SER A 232 -16.96 12.76 3.75
N TYR A 233 -16.02 13.51 4.32
CA TYR A 233 -15.39 13.22 5.62
C TYR A 233 -15.17 14.45 6.49
N GLY A 234 -15.32 15.67 5.96
CA GLY A 234 -15.17 16.90 6.73
C GLY A 234 -16.36 17.12 7.67
N GLU A 235 -16.09 17.72 8.83
CA GLU A 235 -17.14 18.11 9.78
C GLU A 235 -18.16 19.03 9.09
N GLY A 236 -19.46 18.74 9.26
CA GLY A 236 -20.55 19.44 8.58
C GLY A 236 -20.72 19.11 7.10
N GLY A 237 -19.86 18.25 6.54
CA GLY A 237 -19.97 17.71 5.18
C GLY A 237 -21.20 16.81 4.98
N GLU A 238 -21.44 16.39 3.74
CA GLU A 238 -22.55 15.51 3.40
C GLU A 238 -22.43 14.13 4.07
N GLY A 239 -21.21 13.63 4.24
CA GLY A 239 -20.97 12.38 4.97
C GLY A 239 -21.44 12.44 6.43
N TYR A 240 -21.14 13.55 7.13
CA TYR A 240 -21.59 13.78 8.50
C TYR A 240 -23.12 13.86 8.61
N LYS A 241 -23.77 14.55 7.67
CA LYS A 241 -25.24 14.65 7.63
C LYS A 241 -25.89 13.28 7.43
N LEU A 242 -25.32 12.46 6.55
CA LEU A 242 -25.79 11.08 6.34
C LEU A 242 -25.59 10.23 7.59
N ASP A 243 -24.46 10.37 8.29
CA ASP A 243 -24.23 9.67 9.56
C ASP A 243 -25.31 10.07 10.60
N ASP A 244 -25.66 11.35 10.71
CA ASP A 244 -26.73 11.83 11.60
C ASP A 244 -28.12 11.31 11.19
N GLU A 245 -28.42 11.27 9.89
CA GLU A 245 -29.68 10.72 9.35
C GLU A 245 -29.79 9.22 9.64
N ILE A 246 -28.71 8.46 9.47
CA ILE A 246 -28.64 7.03 9.81
C ILE A 246 -28.90 6.86 11.31
N ALA A 247 -28.21 7.61 12.17
CA ALA A 247 -28.36 7.50 13.61
C ALA A 247 -29.80 7.75 14.05
N LYS A 248 -30.44 8.81 13.53
CA LYS A 248 -31.84 9.15 13.81
C LYS A 248 -32.81 8.08 13.32
N ALA A 249 -32.66 7.65 12.06
CA ALA A 249 -33.56 6.67 11.45
C ALA A 249 -33.48 5.29 12.14
N ALA A 250 -32.30 4.92 12.63
CA ALA A 250 -32.04 3.64 13.28
C ALA A 250 -32.15 3.68 14.82
N TRP A 251 -32.44 4.85 15.41
CA TRP A 251 -32.46 5.06 16.86
C TRP A 251 -31.12 4.67 17.53
N LEU A 252 -30.02 5.06 16.90
CA LEU A 252 -28.67 4.85 17.40
C LEU A 252 -28.17 6.13 18.11
N PRO A 253 -27.21 5.99 19.05
CA PRO A 253 -26.40 7.11 19.48
C PRO A 253 -25.66 7.75 18.31
N ASP A 254 -25.11 8.94 18.55
CA ASP A 254 -24.22 9.61 17.60
C ASP A 254 -23.08 8.66 17.19
N ILE A 255 -22.85 8.56 15.89
CA ILE A 255 -21.84 7.68 15.31
C ILE A 255 -20.53 8.46 15.35
N HIS A 256 -19.76 8.43 16.44
CA HIS A 256 -18.49 9.16 16.52
C HIS A 256 -17.37 8.49 15.71
N ALA A 257 -16.33 9.24 15.33
CA ALA A 257 -15.11 8.65 14.78
C ALA A 257 -14.18 8.11 15.90
N GLU A 258 -14.22 8.74 17.07
CA GLU A 258 -13.36 8.42 18.21
C GLU A 258 -13.71 7.07 18.86
N TRP A 259 -12.67 6.28 19.16
CA TRP A 259 -12.82 4.91 19.65
C TRP A 259 -13.44 4.83 21.05
N GLU A 260 -13.10 5.76 21.94
CA GLU A 260 -13.61 5.76 23.31
C GLU A 260 -15.10 6.10 23.36
N ASP A 261 -15.54 7.06 22.53
CA ASP A 261 -16.96 7.40 22.39
C ASP A 261 -17.76 6.23 21.78
N TYR A 262 -17.19 5.57 20.76
CA TYR A 262 -17.79 4.35 20.20
C TYR A 262 -17.99 3.27 21.25
N LYS A 263 -16.98 2.96 22.07
CA LYS A 263 -17.12 1.95 23.13
C LYS A 263 -18.22 2.31 24.11
N LYS A 264 -18.21 3.54 24.60
CA LYS A 264 -19.22 4.03 25.55
C LYS A 264 -20.64 3.94 24.98
N ASN A 265 -20.83 4.31 23.71
CA ASN A 265 -22.13 4.25 23.05
C ASN A 265 -22.54 2.81 22.69
N MET A 266 -21.59 1.94 22.37
CA MET A 266 -21.85 0.52 22.14
C MET A 266 -22.33 -0.17 23.43
N ASP A 267 -21.69 0.13 24.56
CA ASP A 267 -22.02 -0.46 25.86
C ASP A 267 -23.36 0.04 26.41
N SER A 268 -23.85 1.21 25.96
CA SER A 268 -25.15 1.76 26.37
C SER A 268 -26.34 1.22 25.59
N LEU A 269 -26.10 0.54 24.47
CA LEU A 269 -27.15 -0.12 23.69
C LEU A 269 -27.52 -1.45 24.34
N GLU A 270 -28.82 -1.71 24.54
CA GLU A 270 -29.29 -3.01 25.04
C GLU A 270 -29.65 -3.98 23.89
N ASP A 271 -30.21 -3.45 22.80
CA ASP A 271 -30.67 -4.24 21.66
C ASP A 271 -29.51 -4.70 20.77
N GLU A 272 -29.39 -6.03 20.59
CA GLU A 272 -28.31 -6.64 19.84
C GLU A 272 -28.33 -6.28 18.35
N ALA A 273 -29.51 -6.08 17.75
CA ALA A 273 -29.59 -5.66 16.34
C ALA A 273 -29.08 -4.22 16.17
N ARG A 274 -29.41 -3.32 17.09
CA ARG A 274 -28.87 -1.94 17.14
C ARG A 274 -27.38 -1.92 17.40
N LYS A 275 -26.84 -2.78 18.28
CA LYS A 275 -25.38 -2.91 18.47
C LYS A 275 -24.67 -3.29 17.18
N LYS A 276 -25.18 -4.29 16.47
CA LYS A 276 -24.63 -4.72 15.18
C LYS A 276 -24.67 -3.58 14.16
N LEU A 277 -25.80 -2.91 14.04
CA LEU A 277 -25.97 -1.79 13.13
C LEU A 277 -25.05 -0.60 13.48
N TYR A 278 -24.94 -0.26 14.77
CA TYR A 278 -24.03 0.77 15.26
C TYR A 278 -22.58 0.43 14.93
N ARG A 279 -22.18 -0.83 15.08
CA ARG A 279 -20.85 -1.30 14.69
C ARG A 279 -20.60 -1.13 13.20
N ILE A 280 -21.56 -1.49 12.34
CA ILE A 280 -21.42 -1.33 10.89
C ILE A 280 -21.24 0.15 10.54
N ALA A 281 -22.15 1.01 11.04
CA ALA A 281 -22.12 2.44 10.78
C ALA A 281 -20.83 3.11 11.30
N TYR A 282 -20.40 2.77 12.51
CA TYR A 282 -19.13 3.23 13.09
C TYR A 282 -17.94 2.84 12.21
N THR A 283 -17.84 1.56 11.85
CA THR A 283 -16.69 1.10 11.05
C THR A 283 -16.67 1.69 9.65
N MET A 284 -17.83 2.07 9.09
CA MET A 284 -17.91 2.85 7.85
C MET A 284 -17.39 4.26 8.05
N ARG A 285 -17.91 5.00 9.05
CA ARG A 285 -17.47 6.37 9.32
C ARG A 285 -15.97 6.46 9.59
N PHE A 286 -15.45 5.56 10.42
CA PHE A 286 -14.03 5.49 10.74
C PHE A 286 -13.19 5.03 9.54
N GLY A 287 -13.65 4.02 8.80
CA GLY A 287 -12.81 3.34 7.83
C GLY A 287 -12.88 3.86 6.39
N LEU A 288 -13.93 4.61 6.01
CA LEU A 288 -14.05 5.19 4.67
C LEU A 288 -12.93 6.21 4.37
N PRO A 289 -12.55 7.14 5.28
CA PRO A 289 -11.38 8.00 5.07
C PRO A 289 -10.09 7.22 4.75
N ASP A 290 -9.90 6.05 5.36
CA ASP A 290 -8.71 5.19 5.19
C ASP A 290 -8.72 4.34 3.91
N THR A 291 -9.75 4.44 3.08
CA THR A 291 -9.81 3.63 1.84
C THR A 291 -9.09 4.36 0.71
N CYS A 292 -7.84 3.98 0.46
CA CYS A 292 -7.08 4.35 -0.73
C CYS A 292 -6.99 3.18 -1.72
N ASP A 293 -6.50 3.46 -2.93
CA ASP A 293 -6.09 2.42 -3.89
C ASP A 293 -4.98 1.52 -3.31
N CYS A 294 -4.10 2.12 -2.51
CA CYS A 294 -2.92 1.52 -1.90
C CYS A 294 -3.16 0.56 -0.72
N HIS A 295 -4.36 0.53 -0.15
CA HIS A 295 -4.61 -0.16 1.13
C HIS A 295 -5.15 -1.59 0.88
N HIS A 296 -4.38 -2.62 1.27
CA HIS A 296 -4.71 -4.05 1.09
C HIS A 296 -6.07 -4.48 1.62
N ALA A 297 -6.62 -3.73 2.57
CA ALA A 297 -7.93 -4.02 3.13
C ALA A 297 -9.08 -3.23 2.48
N THR A 298 -8.87 -2.38 1.46
CA THR A 298 -9.93 -1.55 0.87
C THR A 298 -11.12 -2.39 0.42
N PHE A 299 -10.92 -3.34 -0.49
CA PHE A 299 -11.99 -4.23 -0.95
C PHE A 299 -12.57 -5.09 0.16
N ARG A 300 -11.75 -5.48 1.14
CA ARG A 300 -12.20 -6.22 2.32
C ARG A 300 -13.14 -5.40 3.20
N LYS A 301 -12.78 -4.16 3.49
CA LYS A 301 -13.58 -3.21 4.28
C LYS A 301 -14.90 -2.96 3.54
N MET A 302 -14.83 -2.68 2.23
CA MET A 302 -16.01 -2.48 1.38
C MET A 302 -16.94 -3.69 1.37
N GLU A 303 -16.42 -4.89 1.13
CA GLU A 303 -17.24 -6.11 1.11
C GLU A 303 -17.93 -6.37 2.46
N ARG A 304 -17.24 -6.11 3.58
CA ARG A 304 -17.82 -6.21 4.93
C ARG A 304 -18.95 -5.21 5.15
N TRP A 305 -18.76 -3.96 4.72
CA TRP A 305 -19.80 -2.94 4.85
C TRP A 305 -21.00 -3.26 3.98
N LEU A 306 -20.80 -3.68 2.73
CA LEU A 306 -21.90 -4.10 1.85
C LEU A 306 -22.66 -5.29 2.46
N TYR A 307 -21.95 -6.32 2.93
CA TYR A 307 -22.61 -7.44 3.62
C TYR A 307 -23.41 -6.97 4.84
N GLY A 308 -22.83 -6.10 5.68
CA GLY A 308 -23.50 -5.56 6.87
C GLY A 308 -24.72 -4.70 6.52
N ILE A 309 -24.62 -3.88 5.47
CA ILE A 309 -25.76 -3.11 4.95
C ILE A 309 -26.86 -4.08 4.50
N GLY A 310 -26.56 -5.11 3.74
CA GLY A 310 -27.56 -6.06 3.22
C GLY A 310 -28.23 -6.90 4.31
N THR A 311 -27.43 -7.44 5.23
CA THR A 311 -27.86 -8.52 6.12
C THR A 311 -28.07 -8.08 7.57
N GLY A 312 -27.59 -6.88 7.96
CA GLY A 312 -27.53 -6.45 9.35
C GLY A 312 -26.41 -7.12 10.17
N GLU A 313 -25.61 -8.00 9.58
CA GLU A 313 -24.55 -8.73 10.27
C GLU A 313 -23.16 -8.13 9.98
N PRO A 314 -22.33 -7.85 11.01
CA PRO A 314 -21.05 -7.15 10.81
C PRO A 314 -19.93 -8.02 10.24
N GLU A 315 -20.10 -9.35 10.17
CA GLU A 315 -19.07 -10.28 9.70
C GLU A 315 -19.64 -11.28 8.71
N ILE A 316 -18.90 -11.53 7.64
CA ILE A 316 -19.24 -12.50 6.59
C ILE A 316 -18.83 -13.90 7.07
N PRO A 317 -19.75 -14.85 7.32
CA PRO A 317 -19.43 -16.15 7.91
C PRO A 317 -18.49 -17.00 7.03
N THR A 318 -18.62 -16.88 5.72
CA THR A 318 -17.82 -17.64 4.74
C THR A 318 -16.39 -17.09 4.58
N ARG A 319 -16.08 -15.93 5.18
CA ARG A 319 -14.77 -15.29 5.01
C ARG A 319 -13.74 -15.87 5.97
N ILE A 320 -12.67 -16.44 5.40
CA ILE A 320 -11.54 -16.96 6.17
C ILE A 320 -10.72 -15.80 6.73
N LYS A 321 -10.65 -15.70 8.06
CA LYS A 321 -9.89 -14.64 8.74
C LYS A 321 -8.39 -14.77 8.45
N GLY A 322 -7.79 -13.72 7.91
CA GLY A 322 -6.34 -13.61 7.72
C GLY A 322 -5.80 -14.30 6.46
N SER A 323 -6.66 -14.77 5.56
CA SER A 323 -6.26 -15.41 4.30
C SER A 323 -5.37 -14.51 3.43
N GLU A 324 -5.70 -13.23 3.29
CA GLU A 324 -4.91 -12.28 2.50
C GLU A 324 -3.55 -12.00 3.14
N ARG A 325 -3.51 -11.90 4.48
CA ARG A 325 -2.26 -11.74 5.23
C ARG A 325 -1.37 -12.96 5.07
N LYS A 326 -1.93 -14.17 5.15
CA LYS A 326 -1.19 -15.43 4.94
C LYS A 326 -0.64 -15.51 3.52
N ARG A 327 -1.46 -15.20 2.51
CA ARG A 327 -1.03 -15.16 1.10
C ARG A 327 0.09 -14.14 0.88
N LEU A 328 -0.10 -12.90 1.32
CA LEU A 328 0.90 -11.83 1.17
C LEU A 328 2.23 -12.23 1.80
N ARG A 329 2.21 -12.79 3.00
CA ARG A 329 3.41 -13.29 3.69
C ARG A 329 4.16 -14.34 2.88
N GLN A 330 3.44 -15.30 2.30
CA GLN A 330 4.03 -16.36 1.48
C GLN A 330 4.67 -15.79 0.20
N LEU A 331 4.01 -14.81 -0.43
CA LEU A 331 4.55 -14.09 -1.58
C LEU A 331 5.85 -13.36 -1.23
N ILE A 332 5.82 -12.52 -0.18
CA ILE A 332 7.01 -11.77 0.26
C ILE A 332 8.17 -12.72 0.58
N PHE A 333 7.90 -13.85 1.25
CA PHE A 333 8.91 -14.86 1.52
C PHE A 333 9.55 -15.39 0.21
N GLY A 334 8.74 -15.73 -0.79
CA GLY A 334 9.23 -16.22 -2.08
C GLY A 334 10.14 -15.21 -2.79
N TYR A 335 9.72 -13.94 -2.88
CA TYR A 335 10.54 -12.87 -3.45
C TYR A 335 11.84 -12.64 -2.66
N ALA A 336 11.74 -12.56 -1.33
CA ALA A 336 12.90 -12.34 -0.45
C ALA A 336 13.92 -13.48 -0.56
N LEU A 337 13.45 -14.73 -0.54
CA LEU A 337 14.29 -15.91 -0.71
C LEU A 337 14.98 -15.90 -2.08
N ALA A 338 14.24 -15.63 -3.15
CA ALA A 338 14.80 -15.63 -4.49
C ALA A 338 15.84 -14.52 -4.67
N LEU A 339 15.58 -13.31 -4.17
CA LEU A 339 16.54 -12.20 -4.21
C LEU A 339 17.81 -12.52 -3.43
N ASP A 340 17.69 -13.07 -2.22
CA ASP A 340 18.83 -13.50 -1.40
C ASP A 340 19.71 -14.52 -2.15
N LYS A 341 19.09 -15.51 -2.78
CA LYS A 341 19.79 -16.59 -3.48
C LYS A 341 20.37 -16.14 -4.83
N TRP A 342 19.70 -15.23 -5.53
CA TRP A 342 20.22 -14.58 -6.73
C TRP A 342 21.45 -13.71 -6.40
N LEU A 343 21.40 -12.93 -5.30
CA LEU A 343 22.54 -12.14 -4.81
C LEU A 343 23.73 -13.02 -4.37
N LEU A 344 23.48 -14.25 -3.91
CA LEU A 344 24.52 -15.26 -3.67
C LEU A 344 25.09 -15.89 -4.94
N GLY A 345 24.44 -15.71 -6.09
CA GLY A 345 24.82 -16.37 -7.34
C GLY A 345 24.43 -17.82 -7.43
N ILE A 346 23.44 -18.25 -6.65
CA ILE A 346 22.94 -19.62 -6.71
C ILE A 346 22.07 -19.75 -7.96
N PRO A 347 22.33 -20.69 -8.87
CA PRO A 347 21.44 -20.93 -10.01
C PRO A 347 20.05 -21.39 -9.55
N MET A 348 19.01 -20.92 -10.24
CA MET A 348 17.61 -21.19 -9.92
C MET A 348 17.31 -22.68 -9.78
N GLN A 349 17.91 -23.51 -10.63
CA GLN A 349 17.69 -24.96 -10.67
C GLN A 349 18.13 -25.62 -9.36
N PHE A 350 19.28 -25.22 -8.79
CA PHE A 350 19.74 -25.75 -7.52
C PHE A 350 18.85 -25.30 -6.37
N LEU A 351 18.43 -24.04 -6.35
CA LEU A 351 17.47 -23.55 -5.36
C LEU A 351 16.16 -24.36 -5.38
N LEU A 352 15.61 -24.63 -6.57
CA LEU A 352 14.37 -25.40 -6.70
C LEU A 352 14.55 -26.88 -6.34
N LEU A 353 15.72 -27.47 -6.63
CA LEU A 353 16.05 -28.84 -6.21
C LEU A 353 16.13 -28.93 -4.69
N ASP A 354 16.84 -28.01 -4.03
CA ASP A 354 16.99 -27.97 -2.58
C ASP A 354 15.62 -27.82 -1.89
N LEU A 355 14.77 -26.93 -2.41
CA LEU A 355 13.41 -26.74 -1.90
C LEU A 355 12.49 -27.95 -2.13
N GLY A 356 12.76 -28.77 -3.14
CA GLY A 356 12.00 -30.00 -3.41
C GLY A 356 12.07 -31.03 -2.29
N HIS A 357 13.02 -30.87 -1.36
CA HIS A 357 13.20 -31.74 -0.19
C HIS A 357 12.62 -31.17 1.11
N ILE A 358 12.00 -29.99 1.07
CA ILE A 358 11.55 -29.26 2.26
C ILE A 358 10.07 -28.91 2.13
N ASP A 359 9.24 -29.43 3.03
CA ASP A 359 7.85 -29.00 3.13
C ASP A 359 7.73 -27.67 3.89
N LEU A 360 7.63 -26.56 3.15
CA LEU A 360 7.40 -25.23 3.73
C LEU A 360 5.96 -25.01 4.21
N GLY A 361 5.00 -25.86 3.81
CA GLY A 361 3.56 -25.64 4.01
C GLY A 361 2.94 -24.65 3.01
N PHE A 362 3.71 -24.24 2.00
CA PHE A 362 3.31 -23.42 0.86
C PHE A 362 4.35 -23.54 -0.26
N ASP A 363 3.95 -23.19 -1.49
CA ASP A 363 4.83 -23.21 -2.66
C ASP A 363 5.29 -21.79 -3.00
N SER A 364 6.60 -21.56 -3.00
CA SER A 364 7.25 -20.29 -3.36
C SER A 364 7.87 -20.30 -4.77
N LYS A 365 7.65 -21.37 -5.54
CA LYS A 365 8.27 -21.58 -6.85
C LYS A 365 7.97 -20.44 -7.81
N ASN A 366 6.74 -19.95 -7.85
CA ASN A 366 6.36 -18.92 -8.82
C ASN A 366 7.12 -17.61 -8.60
N GLU A 367 7.28 -17.19 -7.35
CA GLU A 367 8.00 -15.97 -7.00
C GLU A 367 9.50 -16.13 -7.31
N ILE A 368 10.07 -17.31 -7.06
CA ILE A 368 11.45 -17.65 -7.44
C ILE A 368 11.63 -17.55 -8.95
N LEU A 369 10.76 -18.20 -9.74
CA LEU A 369 10.83 -18.17 -11.19
C LEU A 369 10.77 -16.73 -11.73
N ARG A 370 9.89 -15.88 -11.18
CA ARG A 370 9.77 -14.48 -11.59
C ARG A 370 11.04 -13.68 -11.34
N VAL A 371 11.62 -13.77 -10.14
CA VAL A 371 12.86 -13.05 -9.80
C VAL A 371 13.99 -13.41 -10.76
N TYR A 372 14.23 -14.71 -10.98
CA TYR A 372 15.30 -15.15 -11.89
C TYR A 372 14.99 -14.80 -13.35
N ALA A 373 13.73 -14.88 -13.79
CA ALA A 373 13.35 -14.52 -15.15
C ALA A 373 13.58 -13.04 -15.45
N TYR A 374 13.20 -12.15 -14.52
CA TYR A 374 13.33 -10.71 -14.73
C TYR A 374 14.76 -10.19 -14.54
N LEU A 375 15.48 -10.65 -13.53
CA LEU A 375 16.85 -10.19 -13.29
C LEU A 375 17.85 -10.75 -14.31
N GLY A 376 17.58 -11.96 -14.81
CA GLY A 376 18.46 -12.71 -15.70
C GLY A 376 19.69 -13.27 -14.98
N GLU A 377 20.57 -13.92 -15.76
CA GLU A 377 21.84 -14.48 -15.25
C GLU A 377 22.96 -13.44 -15.18
N GLU A 378 22.88 -12.36 -15.98
CA GLU A 378 23.88 -11.30 -15.99
C GLU A 378 23.80 -10.46 -14.71
N ARG A 379 24.91 -10.43 -13.97
CA ARG A 379 25.04 -9.70 -12.70
C ARG A 379 25.96 -8.50 -12.87
N THR A 380 25.38 -7.34 -13.12
CA THR A 380 26.10 -6.06 -13.09
C THR A 380 26.07 -5.47 -11.67
N SER A 381 27.06 -4.67 -11.31
CA SER A 381 27.13 -4.05 -9.98
C SER A 381 25.90 -3.18 -9.66
N VAL A 382 25.29 -2.55 -10.68
CA VAL A 382 24.05 -1.77 -10.54
C VAL A 382 22.86 -2.69 -10.25
N LYS A 383 22.71 -3.79 -11.00
CA LYS A 383 21.66 -4.78 -10.77
C LYS A 383 21.76 -5.39 -9.38
N GLU A 384 22.96 -5.77 -8.94
CA GLU A 384 23.19 -6.31 -7.61
C GLU A 384 22.82 -5.32 -6.51
N TRP A 385 23.18 -4.05 -6.67
CA TRP A 385 22.81 -3.01 -5.71
C TRP A 385 21.29 -2.76 -5.65
N LEU A 386 20.61 -2.69 -6.80
CA LEU A 386 19.16 -2.51 -6.84
C LEU A 386 18.42 -3.74 -6.29
N ALA A 387 18.86 -4.95 -6.63
CA ALA A 387 18.32 -6.20 -6.08
C ALA A 387 18.53 -6.28 -4.56
N ALA A 388 19.68 -5.83 -4.04
CA ALA A 388 19.92 -5.69 -2.61
C ALA A 388 18.97 -4.68 -1.94
N CYS A 389 18.68 -3.56 -2.59
CA CYS A 389 17.71 -2.59 -2.08
C CYS A 389 16.29 -3.18 -2.03
N LEU A 390 15.87 -3.90 -3.07
CA LEU A 390 14.56 -4.55 -3.12
C LEU A 390 14.46 -5.69 -2.09
N TRP A 391 15.53 -6.47 -1.94
CA TRP A 391 15.64 -7.50 -0.90
C TRP A 391 15.48 -6.90 0.49
N HIS A 392 16.17 -5.78 0.77
CA HIS A 392 16.07 -5.11 2.06
C HIS A 392 14.64 -4.62 2.30
N ASN A 393 13.99 -4.05 1.29
CA ASN A 393 12.59 -3.68 1.38
C ASN A 393 11.73 -4.93 1.72
N ALA A 394 11.81 -6.00 0.92
CA ALA A 394 11.10 -7.26 1.17
C ALA A 394 11.30 -7.82 2.61
N CYS A 395 12.51 -7.71 3.15
CA CYS A 395 12.88 -8.22 4.45
C CYS A 395 12.49 -7.33 5.64
N TYR A 396 12.65 -6.02 5.52
CA TYR A 396 12.62 -5.10 6.67
C TYR A 396 11.67 -3.91 6.51
N ASN A 397 10.83 -3.86 5.48
CA ASN A 397 9.90 -2.74 5.28
C ASN A 397 9.06 -2.44 6.53
N THR A 398 9.16 -1.19 7.00
CA THR A 398 8.39 -0.60 8.11
C THR A 398 7.47 0.54 7.65
N THR A 399 7.31 0.71 6.33
CA THR A 399 6.53 1.79 5.72
C THR A 399 5.05 1.72 6.13
N GLY A 400 4.43 2.88 6.36
CA GLY A 400 3.07 3.05 6.89
C GLY A 400 2.92 2.89 8.41
N GLY A 401 4.00 2.88 9.19
CA GLY A 401 3.95 2.62 10.64
C GLY A 401 3.67 1.16 11.01
N TRP A 402 3.71 0.27 10.02
CA TRP A 402 3.43 -1.15 10.16
C TRP A 402 4.66 -1.96 9.75
N GLU A 403 5.15 -2.82 10.63
CA GLU A 403 6.33 -3.64 10.35
C GLU A 403 5.96 -4.84 9.45
N PHE A 404 5.96 -4.65 8.12
CA PHE A 404 5.48 -5.60 7.10
C PHE A 404 6.56 -6.44 6.41
N GLY A 405 7.84 -6.16 6.61
CA GLY A 405 8.93 -7.02 6.12
C GLY A 405 8.81 -8.47 6.63
N ILE A 406 9.34 -9.46 5.89
CA ILE A 406 9.27 -10.87 6.32
C ILE A 406 10.02 -11.11 7.64
N LEU A 407 11.03 -10.30 7.95
CA LEU A 407 11.83 -10.38 9.18
C LEU A 407 11.30 -9.47 10.31
N ASN A 408 10.21 -8.74 10.06
CA ASN A 408 9.58 -7.84 11.01
C ASN A 408 8.51 -8.54 11.86
N LYS A 409 8.06 -7.89 12.95
CA LYS A 409 7.17 -8.48 13.97
C LYS A 409 5.92 -9.15 13.41
N ARG A 410 5.34 -8.61 12.33
CA ARG A 410 4.10 -9.13 11.73
C ARG A 410 4.27 -10.49 11.06
N HIS A 411 5.49 -10.84 10.65
CA HIS A 411 5.78 -12.07 9.90
C HIS A 411 6.89 -12.92 10.50
N ARG A 412 7.53 -12.45 11.57
CA ARG A 412 8.65 -13.10 12.26
C ARG A 412 8.41 -14.57 12.59
N GLU A 413 7.26 -14.93 13.14
CA GLU A 413 6.91 -16.32 13.47
C GLU A 413 7.03 -17.24 12.24
N SER A 414 6.53 -16.79 11.09
CA SER A 414 6.62 -17.57 9.85
C SER A 414 8.05 -17.67 9.34
N TYR A 415 8.89 -16.67 9.57
CA TYR A 415 10.31 -16.74 9.23
C TYR A 415 11.05 -17.71 10.15
N GLU A 416 10.73 -17.72 11.44
CA GLU A 416 11.29 -18.66 12.42
C GLU A 416 10.90 -20.11 12.05
N GLU A 417 9.65 -20.35 11.63
CA GLU A 417 9.19 -21.65 11.11
C GLU A 417 9.99 -22.12 9.89
N THR A 418 10.22 -21.25 8.90
CA THR A 418 11.01 -21.62 7.71
C THR A 418 12.49 -21.81 8.05
N THR A 419 13.01 -21.03 8.99
CA THR A 419 14.40 -21.14 9.47
C THR A 419 14.62 -22.45 10.21
N ALA A 420 13.67 -22.89 11.03
CA ALA A 420 13.71 -24.19 11.71
C ALA A 420 13.75 -25.37 10.71
N LYS A 421 13.25 -25.17 9.50
CA LYS A 421 13.32 -26.11 8.37
C LYS A 421 14.59 -25.96 7.52
N GLY A 422 15.53 -25.10 7.93
CA GLY A 422 16.80 -24.87 7.24
C GLY A 422 16.76 -23.83 6.11
N VAL A 423 15.62 -23.14 5.90
CA VAL A 423 15.49 -22.15 4.82
C VAL A 423 15.51 -20.73 5.38
N LYS A 424 16.56 -19.98 5.05
CA LYS A 424 16.78 -18.59 5.45
C LYS A 424 16.76 -17.65 4.24
N VAL A 425 16.28 -16.42 4.45
CA VAL A 425 16.16 -15.35 3.43
C VAL A 425 17.17 -14.23 3.60
N ASP A 426 18.13 -14.38 4.52
CA ASP A 426 19.11 -13.36 4.90
C ASP A 426 20.56 -13.87 4.89
N VAL A 427 20.81 -14.97 4.17
CA VAL A 427 22.13 -15.62 4.10
C VAL A 427 23.14 -14.70 3.41
N TRP A 428 22.71 -14.03 2.34
CA TRP A 428 23.53 -13.08 1.60
C TRP A 428 24.01 -11.94 2.49
N ILE A 429 23.09 -11.26 3.18
CA ILE A 429 23.45 -10.10 3.98
C ILE A 429 24.31 -10.52 5.17
N THR A 430 23.99 -11.66 5.81
CA THR A 430 24.69 -12.11 7.01
C THR A 430 26.15 -12.44 6.71
N ARG A 431 26.42 -13.03 5.53
CA ARG A 431 27.81 -13.26 5.07
C ARG A 431 28.59 -11.96 4.82
N ASN A 432 27.89 -10.87 4.50
CA ASN A 432 28.47 -9.59 4.12
C ASN A 432 28.49 -8.55 5.25
N THR A 433 27.71 -8.78 6.30
CA THR A 433 27.68 -8.02 7.55
C THR A 433 27.79 -8.99 8.74
N PRO A 434 28.92 -9.70 8.91
CA PRO A 434 29.07 -10.57 10.05
C PRO A 434 28.94 -9.74 11.33
N SER A 435 28.04 -10.13 12.23
CA SER A 435 28.02 -9.55 13.57
C SER A 435 29.36 -9.83 14.25
N ASN A 436 29.96 -8.84 14.89
CA ASN A 436 31.18 -9.01 15.71
C ASN A 436 30.97 -9.89 16.97
N ASN A 437 29.87 -10.64 17.06
CA ASN A 437 29.43 -11.40 18.23
C ASN A 437 29.10 -12.88 17.89
N ASP A 438 29.81 -13.49 16.93
CA ASP A 438 29.86 -14.96 16.80
C ASP A 438 31.05 -15.53 17.58
#